data_AF-A0A2E4YZS3-F1
#
_entry.id   AF-A0A2E4YZS3-F1
#
_cell.length_a   1.000
_cell.length_b   1.000
_cell.length_c   1.000
_cell.angle_alpha   90.00
_cell.angle_beta   90.00
_cell.angle_gamma   90.00
#
_symmetry.space_group_name_H-M   'P 1'
#
loop_
_entity.id
_entity.type
_entity.pdbx_description
1 polymer ?
#
loop_
_entity_poly.entity_id
_entity_poly.type
_entity_poly.pdbx_seq_one_letter_code
_entity_poly.pdbx_strand_id
1 'polypeptide(L)'
;MDKLFIETKIITTDTGELKGLAWPFGKPDRLGDWIEPGAFKAAAFPLPMLFGHDINDPVGTWQAGEEKADGFHITGKLLVDDVARAREVKALVGSGA
;
A
#
# COMPACT_ATOMS: atom_id res chain seq x y z
N MET A 1 28.05 -4.11 6.17
CA MET A 1 26.62 -4.02 6.49
C MET A 1 26.00 -3.25 5.35
N ASP A 2 25.38 -3.95 4.41
CA ASP A 2 24.78 -3.32 3.24
C ASP A 2 23.58 -2.51 3.71
N LYS A 3 23.56 -1.23 3.37
CA LYS A 3 22.45 -0.34 3.72
C LYS A 3 21.23 -0.78 2.91
N LEU A 4 20.22 -1.34 3.57
CA LEU A 4 18.91 -1.49 2.96
C LEU A 4 18.32 -0.09 2.78
N PHE A 5 18.24 0.36 1.52
CA PHE A 5 17.39 1.49 1.18
C PHE A 5 15.95 1.00 1.18
N ILE A 6 15.20 1.34 2.23
CA ILE A 6 13.74 1.23 2.20
C ILE A 6 13.26 2.52 1.55
N GLU A 7 13.04 2.46 0.24
CA GLU A 7 12.37 3.55 -0.46
C GLU A 7 10.96 3.68 0.14
N THR A 8 10.59 4.87 0.59
CA THR A 8 9.24 5.14 1.10
C THR A 8 8.29 5.05 -0.09
N LYS A 9 7.73 3.86 -0.30
CA LYS A 9 6.88 3.53 -1.46
C LYS A 9 5.48 4.15 -1.40
N ILE A 10 5.13 4.84 -0.32
CA ILE A 10 3.80 5.37 -0.10
C ILE A 10 3.89 6.83 0.31
N ILE A 11 3.26 7.71 -0.48
CA ILE A 11 3.11 9.12 -0.16
C ILE A 11 1.74 9.29 0.50
N THR A 12 1.71 9.86 1.71
CA THR A 12 0.48 10.25 2.40
C THR A 12 0.28 11.76 2.32
N THR A 13 -0.97 12.20 2.12
CA THR A 13 -1.37 13.60 2.34
C THR A 13 -1.91 13.78 3.75
N ASP A 14 -2.15 15.03 4.16
CA ASP A 14 -2.85 15.32 5.42
C ASP A 14 -4.30 14.83 5.43
N THR A 15 -4.91 14.67 4.26
CA THR A 15 -6.28 14.16 4.08
C THR A 15 -6.36 12.63 4.08
N GLY A 16 -5.23 11.93 4.30
CA GLY A 16 -5.15 10.48 4.35
C GLY A 16 -5.11 9.80 2.99
N GLU A 17 -4.94 10.55 1.89
CA GLU A 17 -4.77 9.97 0.56
C GLU A 17 -3.40 9.30 0.45
N LEU A 18 -3.38 8.12 -0.18
CA LEU A 18 -2.19 7.30 -0.34
C LEU A 18 -2.02 6.91 -1.80
N LYS A 19 -0.77 6.96 -2.27
CA LYS A 19 -0.36 6.37 -3.56
C LYS A 19 0.94 5.62 -3.37
N GLY A 20 1.07 4.47 -4.04
CA GLY A 20 2.31 3.72 -3.94
C GLY A 20 2.47 2.58 -4.93
N LEU A 21 3.69 2.06 -4.97
CA LEU A 21 4.05 0.84 -5.69
C LEU A 21 3.84 -0.37 -4.77
N ALA A 22 2.78 -1.13 -5.02
CA ALA A 22 2.46 -2.33 -4.24
C ALA A 22 3.44 -3.46 -4.51
N TRP A 23 3.83 -3.64 -5.78
CA TRP A 23 4.74 -4.69 -6.19
C TRP A 23 5.58 -4.30 -7.41
N PRO A 24 6.91 -4.26 -7.35
CA PRO A 24 7.76 -4.09 -8.53
C PRO A 24 7.81 -5.38 -9.35
N PHE A 25 7.61 -5.30 -10.66
CA PHE A 25 7.78 -6.46 -11.53
C PHE A 25 9.26 -6.75 -11.82
N GLY A 26 9.56 -7.99 -12.23
CA GLY A 26 10.89 -8.39 -12.67
C GLY A 26 11.91 -8.62 -11.54
N LYS A 27 11.47 -8.65 -10.28
CA LYS A 27 12.31 -8.97 -9.12
C LYS A 27 11.48 -9.73 -8.07
N PRO A 28 12.05 -10.76 -7.40
CA PRO A 28 11.36 -11.37 -6.28
C PRO A 28 11.41 -10.46 -5.05
N ASP A 29 10.50 -10.68 -4.10
CA ASP A 29 10.63 -10.08 -2.78
C ASP A 29 11.74 -10.74 -1.94
N ARG A 30 11.78 -10.40 -0.65
CA ARG A 30 12.80 -10.92 0.28
C ARG A 30 12.64 -12.42 0.58
N LEU A 31 11.44 -12.97 0.43
CA LEU A 31 11.14 -14.38 0.67
C LEU A 31 11.22 -15.23 -0.60
N GLY A 32 11.36 -14.58 -1.77
CA GLY A 32 11.45 -15.24 -3.06
C GLY A 32 10.14 -15.27 -3.84
N ASP A 33 9.09 -14.61 -3.33
CA ASP A 33 7.82 -14.52 -4.02
C ASP A 33 7.99 -13.69 -5.30
N TRP A 34 7.39 -14.15 -6.38
CA TRP A 34 7.48 -13.54 -7.70
C TRP A 34 6.07 -13.38 -8.29
N ILE A 35 5.75 -12.16 -8.72
CA ILE A 35 4.48 -11.83 -9.35
C ILE A 35 4.76 -11.30 -10.75
N GLU A 36 4.11 -11.90 -11.74
CA GLU A 36 4.22 -11.56 -13.16
C GLU A 36 3.24 -10.46 -13.59
N PRO A 37 3.57 -9.67 -14.63
CA PRO A 37 2.60 -8.79 -15.28
C PRO A 37 1.33 -9.56 -15.71
N GLY A 38 0.16 -8.99 -15.42
CA GLY A 38 -1.13 -9.59 -15.69
C GLY A 38 -1.80 -10.26 -14.49
N ALA A 39 -1.07 -10.49 -13.40
CA ALA A 39 -1.59 -11.14 -12.20
C ALA A 39 -2.73 -10.36 -11.54
N PHE A 40 -2.77 -9.03 -11.70
CA PHE A 40 -3.77 -8.16 -11.07
C PHE A 40 -4.92 -7.76 -12.00
N LYS A 41 -4.98 -8.26 -13.24
CA LYS A 41 -6.05 -7.89 -14.21
C LYS A 41 -7.47 -8.17 -13.72
N ALA A 42 -7.63 -9.17 -12.86
CA ALA A 42 -8.93 -9.53 -12.28
C ALA A 42 -9.18 -8.86 -10.92
N ALA A 43 -8.26 -8.03 -10.43
CA ALA A 43 -8.44 -7.34 -9.16
C ALA A 43 -9.64 -6.38 -9.26
N ALA A 44 -10.59 -6.54 -8.35
CA ALA A 44 -11.76 -5.69 -8.25
C ALA A 44 -11.55 -4.68 -7.12
N PHE A 45 -11.80 -3.41 -7.43
CA PHE A 45 -11.77 -2.31 -6.46
C PHE A 45 -13.19 -1.76 -6.27
N PRO A 46 -13.49 -1.15 -5.11
CA PRO A 46 -12.61 -0.91 -3.97
C PRO A 46 -12.28 -2.16 -3.13
N LEU A 47 -11.11 -2.16 -2.47
CA LEU A 47 -10.70 -3.19 -1.51
C LEU A 47 -10.48 -2.60 -0.10
N PRO A 48 -10.74 -3.34 0.98
CA PRO A 48 -10.39 -2.92 2.33
C PRO A 48 -8.87 -2.73 2.47
N MET A 49 -8.45 -1.61 3.07
CA MET A 49 -7.06 -1.44 3.52
C MET A 49 -6.97 -1.94 4.95
N LEU A 50 -6.18 -3.00 5.18
CA LEU A 50 -6.07 -3.66 6.48
C LEU A 50 -4.80 -3.25 7.21
N PHE A 51 -4.89 -3.07 8.52
CA PHE A 51 -3.71 -2.94 9.37
C PHE A 51 -3.10 -4.33 9.61
N GLY A 52 -1.84 -4.52 9.20
CA GLY A 52 -1.09 -5.75 9.50
C GLY A 52 -1.69 -7.02 8.89
N HIS A 53 -2.44 -6.94 7.78
CA HIS A 53 -3.18 -8.05 7.17
C HIS A 53 -4.30 -8.65 8.07
N ASP A 54 -4.70 -7.99 9.15
CA ASP A 54 -5.85 -8.42 9.95
C ASP A 54 -7.16 -7.98 9.28
N ILE A 55 -7.98 -8.95 8.86
CA ILE A 55 -9.29 -8.71 8.23
C ILE A 55 -10.27 -7.98 9.16
N ASN A 56 -10.02 -8.01 10.47
CA ASN A 56 -10.86 -7.34 11.47
C ASN A 56 -10.40 -5.92 11.81
N ASP A 57 -9.26 -5.45 11.27
CA ASP A 57 -8.73 -4.10 11.52
C ASP A 57 -8.60 -3.29 10.21
N PRO A 58 -9.72 -2.95 9.54
CA PRO A 58 -9.70 -2.10 8.37
C PRO A 58 -9.44 -0.63 8.75
N VAL A 59 -8.51 0.00 8.05
CA VAL A 59 -8.08 1.40 8.27
C VAL A 59 -8.44 2.34 7.13
N GLY A 60 -8.97 1.80 6.03
CA GLY A 60 -9.28 2.59 4.86
C GLY A 60 -9.70 1.77 3.66
N THR A 61 -9.52 2.34 2.49
CA THR A 61 -9.93 1.73 1.23
C THR A 61 -8.84 1.91 0.18
N TRP A 62 -8.43 0.82 -0.46
CA TRP A 62 -7.76 0.86 -1.75
C TRP A 62 -8.81 1.15 -2.82
N GLN A 63 -8.65 2.28 -3.50
CA GLN A 63 -9.65 2.81 -4.43
C GLN A 63 -9.41 2.34 -5.87
N ALA A 64 -8.14 2.17 -6.25
CA ALA A 64 -7.77 1.69 -7.57
C ALA A 64 -6.40 1.00 -7.55
N GLY A 65 -6.17 0.18 -8.57
CA GLY A 65 -4.89 -0.43 -8.89
C GLY A 65 -4.68 -0.49 -10.39
N GLU A 66 -3.45 -0.26 -10.83
CA GLU A 66 -3.06 -0.23 -12.22
C GLU A 66 -1.71 -0.94 -12.39
N GLU A 67 -1.65 -1.90 -13.31
CA GLU A 67 -0.38 -2.47 -13.75
C GLU A 67 0.29 -1.52 -14.73
N LYS A 68 1.53 -1.14 -14.42
CA LYS A 68 2.43 -0.38 -15.29
C LYS A 68 3.65 -1.23 -15.61
N ALA A 69 4.49 -0.73 -16.51
CA ALA A 69 5.70 -1.44 -16.94
C ALA A 69 6.66 -1.77 -15.77
N ASP A 70 6.68 -0.93 -14.73
CA ASP A 70 7.54 -1.05 -13.56
C ASP A 70 6.91 -1.85 -12.40
N GLY A 71 5.60 -2.12 -12.43
CA GLY A 71 4.92 -2.86 -11.36
C GLY A 71 3.44 -2.53 -11.19
N PHE A 72 2.89 -2.98 -10.07
CA PHE A 72 1.51 -2.73 -9.69
C PHE A 72 1.41 -1.49 -8.79
N HIS A 73 0.77 -0.44 -9.31
CA HIS A 73 0.56 0.83 -8.64
C HIS A 73 -0.83 0.88 -8.03
N ILE A 74 -0.96 1.38 -6.81
CA ILE A 74 -2.23 1.48 -6.10
C ILE A 74 -2.48 2.89 -5.57
N THR A 75 -3.75 3.24 -5.47
CA THR A 75 -4.21 4.45 -4.78
C THR A 75 -5.24 4.08 -3.73
N GLY A 76 -5.28 4.84 -2.64
CA GLY A 76 -6.22 4.59 -1.55
C GLY A 76 -6.38 5.79 -0.66
N LYS A 77 -7.20 5.60 0.39
CA LYS A 77 -7.46 6.60 1.40
C LYS A 77 -7.61 5.94 2.78
N LEU A 78 -6.86 6.44 3.75
CA LEU A 78 -7.09 6.19 5.17
C LEU A 78 -8.34 6.97 5.63
N LEU A 79 -9.22 6.30 6.36
CA LEU A 79 -10.42 6.94 6.93
C LEU A 79 -10.09 7.62 8.27
N VAL A 80 -9.20 8.62 8.23
CA VAL A 80 -8.61 9.27 9.42
C VAL A 80 -9.62 10.02 10.30
N ASP A 81 -10.74 10.43 9.72
CA ASP A 81 -11.81 11.14 10.42
C ASP A 81 -12.72 10.17 11.18
N ASP A 82 -12.94 8.97 10.62
CA ASP A 82 -13.94 8.01 11.09
C ASP A 82 -13.34 6.82 11.86
N VAL A 83 -12.08 6.46 11.59
CA VAL A 83 -11.43 5.27 12.14
C VAL A 83 -10.22 5.67 12.98
N ALA A 84 -10.26 5.35 14.29
CA ALA A 84 -9.19 5.68 15.22
C ALA A 84 -7.83 5.10 14.80
N ARG A 85 -7.79 3.82 14.40
CA ARG A 85 -6.57 3.17 13.91
C ARG A 85 -6.00 3.88 12.66
N ALA A 86 -6.85 4.33 11.74
CA ALA A 86 -6.40 5.04 10.55
C ALA A 86 -5.66 6.34 10.90
N ARG A 87 -6.13 7.05 11.92
CA ARG A 87 -5.48 8.26 12.46
C ARG A 87 -4.13 7.94 13.10
N GLU A 88 -4.03 6.85 13.86
CA GLU A 88 -2.77 6.37 14.43
C GLU A 88 -1.76 6.04 13.32
N VAL A 89 -2.20 5.29 12.29
CA VAL A 89 -1.36 4.95 11.13
C VAL A 89 -0.89 6.22 10.40
N LYS A 90 -1.77 7.20 10.16
CA LYS A 90 -1.39 8.49 9.54
C LYS A 90 -0.32 9.20 10.36
N ALA A 91 -0.47 9.24 11.68
CA ALA A 91 0.50 9.89 12.57
C ALA A 91 1.87 9.21 12.51
N LEU A 92 1.90 7.87 12.52
CA LEU A 92 3.14 7.09 12.43
C LEU A 92 3.84 7.30 11.08
N VAL A 93 3.11 7.15 9.96
CA VAL A 93 3.66 7.38 8.62
C VAL A 93 4.16 8.82 8.47
N GLY A 94 3.40 9.80 8.96
CA GLY A 94 3.81 11.20 8.95
C GLY A 94 5.07 11.50 9.79
N SER A 95 5.41 10.62 10.74
CA SER A 95 6.64 10.70 11.55
C SER A 95 7.83 9.94 10.95
N GLY A 96 7.65 9.26 9.81
CA GLY A 96 8.70 8.50 9.14
C GLY A 96 8.91 7.08 9.67
N ALA A 97 7.87 6.49 10.28
CA ALA A 97 7.86 5.08 10.68
C ALA A 97 7.88 4.12 9.48
#